data_AF-A0A2L0I547-F1
#
_entry.id   AF-A0A2L0I547-F1
#
_cell.length_a   1.000
_cell.length_b   1.000
_cell.length_c   1.000
_cell.angle_alpha   90.00
_cell.angle_beta   90.00
_cell.angle_gamma   90.00
#
_symmetry.space_group_name_H-M   'P 1'
#
loop_
_entity.id
_entity.type
_entity.pdbx_description
1 polymer ?
#
loop_
_entity_poly.entity_id
_entity_poly.type
_entity_poly.pdbx_seq_one_letter_code
_entity_poly.pdbx_strand_id
1 'polypeptide(L)'
;MIKSSSLICTFFICMQLNNMAFAEKLSQADYDQFIAAQTKIVNETKHILDEPDQKADAQSQRQAFCQRLTVYEEIQKVSEENQELNMAPTMAMIAKNFLDRQAQSMNNSGMTTAIFCKSREV
;
A
#
# COMPACT_ATOMS: atom_id res chain seq x y z
N MET A 1 40.13 -49.81 -25.79
CA MET A 1 38.77 -50.39 -25.74
C MET A 1 37.84 -49.32 -25.19
N ILE A 2 36.98 -48.80 -26.06
CA ILE A 2 36.07 -47.69 -25.82
C ILE A 2 34.82 -48.25 -25.14
N LYS A 3 34.48 -47.77 -23.94
CA LYS A 3 33.19 -48.04 -23.29
C LYS A 3 32.29 -46.85 -23.52
N SER A 4 31.16 -47.13 -24.15
CA SER A 4 30.12 -46.21 -24.59
C SER A 4 29.48 -45.50 -23.39
N SER A 5 29.62 -44.17 -23.31
CA SER A 5 28.76 -43.33 -22.47
C SER A 5 27.55 -42.92 -23.29
N SER A 6 26.41 -43.48 -22.90
CA SER A 6 25.09 -43.16 -23.43
C SER A 6 24.46 -42.04 -22.59
N LEU A 7 23.50 -41.34 -23.21
CA LEU A 7 22.45 -40.49 -22.62
C LEU A 7 22.82 -39.00 -22.42
N ILE A 8 22.90 -38.30 -23.55
CA ILE A 8 21.92 -37.27 -23.95
C ILE A 8 21.08 -36.74 -22.76
N CYS A 9 21.56 -35.68 -22.12
CA CYS A 9 20.78 -34.87 -21.18
C CYS A 9 20.55 -33.50 -21.83
N THR A 10 19.88 -33.51 -22.99
CA THR A 10 19.40 -32.31 -23.66
C THR A 10 18.12 -31.83 -22.99
N PHE A 11 18.04 -30.51 -22.80
CA PHE A 11 16.82 -29.73 -22.57
C PHE A 11 16.17 -29.84 -21.18
N PHE A 12 16.87 -29.33 -20.16
CA PHE A 12 16.18 -28.52 -19.14
C PHE A 12 16.11 -27.06 -19.65
N ILE A 13 15.22 -26.81 -20.61
CA ILE A 13 14.70 -25.46 -20.80
C ILE A 13 13.88 -25.18 -19.56
N CYS A 14 14.49 -24.47 -18.61
CA CYS A 14 13.77 -23.75 -17.59
C CYS A 14 12.94 -22.69 -18.32
N MET A 15 11.72 -23.07 -18.71
CA MET A 15 10.65 -22.17 -19.09
C MET A 15 10.34 -21.38 -17.81
N GLN A 16 11.08 -20.30 -17.58
CA GLN A 16 10.72 -19.28 -16.63
C GLN A 16 9.45 -18.65 -17.17
N LEU A 17 8.31 -19.26 -16.83
CA LEU A 17 7.03 -18.59 -16.87
C LEU A 17 7.17 -17.40 -15.93
N ASN A 18 7.47 -16.24 -16.52
CA ASN A 18 7.18 -14.96 -15.93
C ASN A 18 5.68 -14.98 -15.61
N ASN A 19 5.32 -15.38 -14.39
CA ASN A 19 4.05 -14.99 -13.81
C ASN A 19 4.15 -13.48 -13.60
N MET A 20 4.03 -12.71 -14.70
CA MET A 20 3.49 -11.38 -14.64
C MET A 20 2.03 -11.58 -14.23
N ALA A 21 1.82 -11.74 -12.91
CA ALA A 21 0.50 -11.62 -12.32
C ALA A 21 0.12 -10.16 -12.52
N PHE A 22 -0.46 -9.85 -13.67
CA PHE A 22 -1.24 -8.64 -13.83
C PHE A 22 -2.41 -8.84 -12.88
N ALA A 23 -2.39 -8.10 -11.75
CA ALA A 23 -3.57 -8.01 -10.90
C ALA A 23 -4.74 -7.67 -11.81
N GLU A 24 -5.78 -8.50 -11.79
CA GLU A 24 -6.97 -8.27 -12.59
C GLU A 24 -7.52 -6.91 -12.20
N LYS A 25 -7.72 -6.04 -13.20
CA LYS A 25 -8.21 -4.68 -12.98
C LYS A 25 -9.59 -4.74 -12.35
N LEU A 26 -9.82 -3.89 -11.36
CA LEU A 26 -11.09 -3.82 -10.64
C LEU A 26 -12.21 -3.40 -11.58
N SER A 27 -13.41 -3.88 -11.30
CA SER A 27 -14.61 -3.24 -11.84
C SER A 27 -14.83 -1.88 -11.16
N GLN A 28 -15.62 -1.00 -11.77
CA GLN A 28 -15.98 0.28 -11.14
C GLN A 28 -16.65 0.06 -9.76
N ALA A 29 -17.53 -0.95 -9.65
CA ALA A 29 -18.23 -1.24 -8.40
C ALA A 29 -17.27 -1.70 -7.29
N ASP A 30 -16.28 -2.54 -7.63
CA ASP A 30 -15.28 -3.00 -6.65
C ASP A 30 -14.35 -1.87 -6.23
N TYR A 31 -13.99 -0.98 -7.16
CA TYR A 31 -13.21 0.22 -6.85
C TYR A 31 -13.97 1.19 -5.94
N ASP A 32 -15.25 1.44 -6.22
CA ASP A 32 -16.09 2.30 -5.38
C ASP A 32 -16.25 1.72 -3.98
N GLN A 33 -16.42 0.40 -3.87
CA GLN A 33 -16.45 -0.31 -2.59
C GLN A 33 -15.11 -0.22 -1.85
N PHE A 34 -13.99 -0.37 -2.56
CA PHE A 34 -12.66 -0.18 -2.01
C PHE A 34 -12.50 1.24 -1.44
N ILE A 35 -12.82 2.29 -2.21
CA ILE A 35 -12.73 3.67 -1.73
C ILE A 35 -13.65 3.93 -0.54
N ALA A 36 -14.85 3.36 -0.51
CA ALA A 36 -15.76 3.46 0.63
C ALA A 36 -15.16 2.83 1.90
N ALA A 37 -14.56 1.64 1.78
CA ALA A 37 -13.90 0.97 2.90
C ALA A 37 -12.71 1.78 3.44
N GLN A 38 -11.88 2.32 2.55
CA GLN A 38 -10.75 3.17 2.91
C GLN A 38 -11.22 4.47 3.60
N THR A 39 -12.26 5.11 3.06
CA THR A 39 -12.86 6.33 3.62
C THR A 39 -13.37 6.11 5.05
N LYS A 40 -13.93 4.93 5.35
CA LYS A 40 -14.36 4.57 6.70
C LYS A 40 -13.20 4.62 7.70
N ILE A 41 -12.03 4.08 7.33
CA ILE A 41 -10.84 4.09 8.19
C ILE A 41 -10.31 5.52 8.37
N VAL A 42 -10.32 6.35 7.33
CA VAL A 42 -9.95 7.78 7.45
C VAL A 42 -10.84 8.52 8.44
N ASN A 43 -12.16 8.26 8.39
CA ASN A 43 -13.11 8.86 9.31
C ASN A 43 -12.94 8.35 10.75
N GLU A 44 -12.73 7.04 10.94
CA GLU A 44 -12.46 6.47 12.27
C GLU A 44 -11.20 7.08 12.90
N THR A 45 -10.13 7.22 12.12
CA THR A 45 -8.88 7.84 12.59
C THR A 45 -9.01 9.34 12.84
N LYS A 46 -9.99 10.03 12.24
CA LYS A 46 -10.21 11.48 12.42
C LYS A 46 -10.63 11.83 13.83
N HIS A 47 -11.49 11.01 14.41
CA HIS A 47 -11.92 11.15 15.80
C HIS A 47 -10.78 11.02 16.81
N ILE A 48 -9.66 10.38 16.42
CA ILE A 48 -8.48 10.18 17.27
C ILE A 48 -7.42 11.25 17.02
N LEU A 49 -7.24 11.67 15.77
CA LEU A 49 -6.11 12.50 15.36
C LEU A 49 -6.44 13.99 15.27
N ASP A 50 -7.66 14.33 14.85
CA ASP A 50 -7.94 15.67 14.34
C ASP A 50 -8.96 16.44 15.18
N GLU A 51 -9.74 15.75 16.03
CA GLU A 51 -10.73 16.41 16.88
C GLU A 51 -10.05 17.13 18.06
N PRO A 52 -10.42 18.39 18.35
CA PRO A 52 -9.70 19.24 19.31
C PRO A 52 -9.81 18.77 20.76
N ASP A 53 -10.82 17.97 21.08
CA ASP A 53 -11.13 17.44 22.42
C ASP A 53 -10.85 15.94 22.56
N GLN A 54 -10.17 15.33 21.59
CA GLN A 54 -9.77 13.92 21.66
C GLN A 54 -8.87 13.67 22.88
N LYS A 55 -9.06 12.52 23.53
CA LYS A 55 -8.36 12.11 24.76
C LYS A 55 -7.53 10.84 24.58
N ALA A 56 -7.24 10.48 23.33
CA ALA A 56 -6.47 9.29 23.01
C ALA A 56 -5.02 9.47 23.47
N ASP A 57 -4.46 8.41 24.05
CA ASP A 57 -3.05 8.41 24.42
C ASP A 57 -2.14 8.40 23.18
N ALA A 58 -0.84 8.62 23.41
CA ALA A 58 0.15 8.67 22.34
C ALA A 58 0.22 7.37 21.53
N GLN A 59 -0.05 6.22 22.15
CA GLN A 59 -0.06 4.93 21.46
C GLN A 59 -1.23 4.83 20.48
N SER A 60 -2.41 5.24 20.92
CA SER A 60 -3.64 5.25 20.12
C SER A 60 -3.54 6.25 18.96
N GLN A 61 -2.98 7.43 19.20
CA GLN A 61 -2.70 8.41 18.15
C GLN A 61 -1.70 7.86 17.13
N ARG A 62 -0.61 7.24 17.60
CA ARG A 62 0.37 6.60 16.72
C ARG A 62 -0.27 5.51 15.85
N GLN A 63 -1.08 4.65 16.45
CA GLN A 63 -1.77 3.58 15.73
C GLN A 63 -2.73 4.15 14.67
N ALA A 64 -3.55 5.14 15.04
CA ALA A 64 -4.47 5.79 14.11
C ALA A 64 -3.72 6.49 12.96
N PHE A 65 -2.61 7.16 13.25
CA PHE A 65 -1.77 7.79 12.24
C PHE A 65 -1.21 6.77 11.25
N CYS A 66 -0.67 5.66 11.76
CA CYS A 66 -0.09 4.62 10.92
C CYS A 66 -1.15 3.88 10.10
N GLN A 67 -2.34 3.65 10.66
CA GLN A 67 -3.48 3.12 9.90
C GLN A 67 -3.87 4.07 8.76
N ARG A 68 -4.00 5.37 9.04
CA ARG A 68 -4.33 6.37 8.02
C ARG A 68 -3.25 6.47 6.94
N LEU A 69 -1.97 6.36 7.28
CA LEU A 69 -0.89 6.31 6.30
C LEU A 69 -1.07 5.11 5.35
N THR A 70 -1.26 3.90 5.89
CA THR A 70 -1.46 2.70 5.09
C THR A 70 -2.67 2.81 4.17
N VAL A 71 -3.78 3.39 4.65
CA VAL A 71 -4.96 3.68 3.81
C VAL A 71 -4.58 4.50 2.58
N TYR A 72 -3.82 5.58 2.74
CA TYR A 72 -3.41 6.40 1.61
C TYR A 72 -2.38 5.71 0.71
N GLU A 73 -1.48 4.88 1.25
CA GLU A 73 -0.58 4.04 0.45
C GLU A 73 -1.38 3.06 -0.44
N GLU A 74 -2.42 2.44 0.11
CA GLU A 74 -3.31 1.54 -0.62
C GLU A 74 -4.15 2.29 -1.66
N ILE A 75 -4.73 3.44 -1.31
CA ILE A 75 -5.49 4.26 -2.27
C ILE A 75 -4.59 4.66 -3.43
N GLN A 76 -3.36 5.12 -3.16
CA GLN A 76 -2.42 5.49 -4.23
C GLN A 76 -2.18 4.30 -5.15
N LYS A 77 -1.74 3.17 -4.59
CA LYS A 77 -1.40 1.97 -5.35
C LYS A 77 -2.57 1.47 -6.21
N VAL A 78 -3.72 1.21 -5.58
CA VAL A 78 -4.88 0.65 -6.29
C VAL A 78 -5.39 1.62 -7.35
N SER A 79 -5.36 2.93 -7.08
CA SER A 79 -5.82 3.91 -8.05
C SER A 79 -4.84 4.11 -9.23
N GLU A 80 -3.54 3.92 -9.01
CA GLU A 80 -2.53 3.90 -10.07
C GLU A 80 -2.62 2.63 -10.94
N GLU A 81 -3.03 1.50 -10.37
CA GLU A 81 -3.25 0.24 -11.09
C GLU A 81 -4.54 0.25 -11.95
N ASN A 82 -5.52 1.13 -11.61
CA ASN A 82 -6.86 1.19 -12.20
C ASN A 82 -7.21 2.59 -12.77
N GLN A 83 -6.25 3.28 -13.39
CA GLN A 83 -6.40 4.67 -13.87
C GLN A 83 -7.56 4.91 -14.85
N GLU A 84 -8.06 3.87 -15.50
CA GLU A 84 -9.21 3.92 -16.40
C GLU A 84 -10.55 4.08 -15.67
N LEU A 85 -10.61 3.79 -14.38
CA LEU A 85 -11.83 3.89 -13.59
C LEU A 85 -12.12 5.34 -13.19
N ASN A 86 -13.39 5.65 -13.01
CA ASN A 86 -13.82 6.97 -12.58
C ASN A 86 -13.16 7.31 -11.23
N MET A 87 -12.70 8.55 -11.10
CA MET A 87 -12.02 9.09 -9.90
C MET A 87 -10.66 8.47 -9.56
N ALA A 88 -10.25 7.34 -10.14
CA ALA A 88 -8.97 6.71 -9.82
C ALA A 88 -7.76 7.65 -10.02
N PRO A 89 -7.60 8.36 -11.14
CA PRO A 89 -6.51 9.32 -11.29
C PRO A 89 -6.53 10.43 -10.21
N THR A 90 -7.73 10.88 -9.83
CA THR A 90 -7.91 11.90 -8.80
C THR A 90 -7.54 11.37 -7.41
N MET A 91 -7.97 10.16 -7.07
CA MET A 91 -7.66 9.53 -5.79
C MET A 91 -6.17 9.21 -5.65
N ALA A 92 -5.52 8.76 -6.72
CA ALA A 92 -4.06 8.60 -6.76
C ALA A 92 -3.35 9.93 -6.44
N MET A 93 -3.78 11.02 -7.06
CA MET A 93 -3.23 12.36 -6.81
C MET A 93 -3.47 12.82 -5.36
N ILE A 94 -4.67 12.64 -4.82
CA ILE A 94 -4.99 13.03 -3.44
C ILE A 94 -4.14 12.25 -2.45
N ALA A 95 -4.06 10.94 -2.62
CA ALA A 95 -3.29 10.05 -1.77
C ALA A 95 -1.80 10.40 -1.79
N LYS A 96 -1.23 10.55 -2.98
CA LYS A 96 0.16 10.99 -3.15
C LYS A 96 0.45 12.30 -2.43
N ASN A 97 -0.39 13.32 -2.63
CA ASN A 97 -0.24 14.61 -1.94
C ASN A 97 -0.31 14.49 -0.42
N PHE A 98 -1.17 13.62 0.11
CA PHE A 98 -1.21 13.36 1.55
C PHE A 98 0.10 12.73 2.03
N LEU A 99 0.54 11.64 1.37
CA LEU A 99 1.74 10.89 1.73
C LEU A 99 3.00 11.78 1.66
N ASP A 100 3.14 12.59 0.62
CA ASP A 100 4.26 13.52 0.46
C ASP A 100 4.32 14.53 1.62
N ARG A 101 3.17 15.09 2.03
CA ARG A 101 3.11 15.99 3.20
C ARG A 101 3.47 15.29 4.50
N GLN A 102 3.00 14.05 4.71
CA GLN A 102 3.35 13.30 5.92
C GLN A 102 4.83 12.95 5.95
N ALA A 103 5.40 12.49 4.83
CA ALA A 103 6.82 12.21 4.71
C ALA A 103 7.65 13.46 5.00
N GLN A 104 7.26 14.62 4.45
CA GLN A 104 7.94 15.90 4.71
C GLN A 104 7.84 16.29 6.20
N SER A 105 6.65 16.20 6.81
CA SER A 105 6.44 16.50 8.23
C SER A 105 7.35 15.66 9.13
N MET A 106 7.40 14.35 8.87
CA MET A 106 8.25 13.42 9.62
C MET A 106 9.74 13.74 9.42
N ASN A 107 10.17 13.97 8.18
CA ASN A 107 11.57 14.30 7.88
C ASN A 107 11.99 15.61 8.58
N ASN A 108 11.12 16.62 8.61
CA ASN A 108 11.38 17.87 9.33
C ASN A 108 11.56 17.67 10.85
N SER A 109 10.98 16.61 11.40
CA SER A 109 11.18 16.20 12.81
C SER A 109 12.39 15.30 13.03
N GLY A 110 13.17 14.97 11.99
CA GLY A 110 14.31 14.05 12.06
C GLY A 110 13.92 12.58 12.12
N MET A 111 12.73 12.22 11.63
CA MET A 111 12.18 10.87 11.65
C MET A 111 11.64 10.46 10.27
N THR A 112 11.34 9.18 10.06
CA THR A 112 10.63 8.69 8.86
C THR A 112 9.32 8.03 9.25
N THR A 113 8.33 8.01 8.35
CA THR A 113 7.07 7.28 8.54
C THR A 113 7.32 5.80 8.83
N ALA A 114 8.28 5.18 8.12
CA ALA A 114 8.67 3.79 8.34
C ALA A 114 9.18 3.53 9.76
N ILE A 115 10.06 4.38 10.31
CA ILE A 115 10.55 4.22 11.68
C ILE A 115 9.43 4.50 12.68
N PHE A 116 8.64 5.56 12.45
CA PHE A 116 7.54 5.92 13.33
C PHE A 116 6.48 4.83 13.40
N CYS A 117 6.16 4.16 12.29
CA CYS A 117 5.13 3.13 12.22
C CYS A 117 5.63 1.70 12.41
N LYS A 118 6.94 1.47 12.49
CA LYS A 118 7.49 0.15 12.81
C LYS A 118 7.00 -0.31 14.18
N SER A 119 6.21 -1.38 14.25
CA SER A 119 5.69 -1.93 15.51
C SER A 119 6.81 -2.08 16.54
N ARG A 120 6.80 -1.26 17.59
CA ARG A 120 7.18 -1.73 18.91
C ARG A 120 5.87 -2.21 19.51
N GLU A 121 5.69 -3.52 19.51
CA GLU A 121 4.80 -4.17 20.46
C GLU A 121 5.20 -3.65 21.85
N VAL A 122 4.22 -3.17 22.61
CA VAL A 122 4.37 -3.05 24.07
C VAL A 122 3.89 -4.36 24.66
#